data_AF-A0A961J3I0-F1
#
_entry.id   AF-A0A961J3I0-F1
#
_cell.length_a   1.000
_cell.length_b   1.000
_cell.length_c   1.000
_cell.angle_alpha   90.00
_cell.angle_beta   90.00
_cell.angle_gamma   90.00
#
_symmetry.space_group_name_H-M   'P 1'
#
loop_
_entity.id
_entity.type
_entity.pdbx_description
1 polymer ?
#
loop_
_entity_poly.entity_id
_entity_poly.type
_entity_poly.pdbx_seq_one_letter_code
_entity_poly.pdbx_strand_id
1 'polypeptide(L)'
;MVKKQKDYRPEMEKDTEIIRHFRWSDLSQEEGWEAWRNAKIRISERVADLAPVAFDNLANPSPDAVAELERRCLLTNHALYHAASEPPTVEAASDALVSFARHFGLLVKEDHRSASELGVVALRTSSEESQKGYLPYTPRPLNWHTDGYYNAPDRPVMGFVLHCFRQALAGGENQLLDPEIAYMRLREENPAFVRALMHPRAMTIPENREPDGSVRP
;
A
#
# COMPACT_ATOMS: atom_id res chain seq x y z
N MET A 1 28.48 0.44 -21.03
CA MET A 1 29.46 -0.23 -20.15
C MET A 1 28.68 -0.97 -19.07
N VAL A 2 28.40 -2.26 -19.29
CA VAL A 2 27.55 -3.09 -18.42
C VAL A 2 28.36 -3.46 -17.18
N LYS A 3 28.15 -2.74 -16.07
CA LYS A 3 28.60 -3.22 -14.77
C LYS A 3 27.78 -4.46 -14.43
N LYS A 4 28.49 -5.58 -14.38
CA LYS A 4 28.09 -6.96 -14.09
C LYS A 4 26.91 -7.08 -13.12
N GLN A 5 25.86 -7.77 -13.57
CA GLN A 5 24.71 -8.26 -12.81
C GLN A 5 25.09 -9.24 -11.65
N LYS A 6 26.35 -9.70 -11.57
CA LYS A 6 26.85 -10.66 -10.58
C LYS A 6 27.30 -10.04 -9.24
N ASP A 7 27.90 -8.84 -9.24
CA ASP A 7 28.30 -8.15 -8.00
C ASP A 7 27.10 -7.45 -7.31
N TYR A 8 25.95 -7.40 -7.99
CA TYR A 8 24.78 -6.60 -7.62
C TYR A 8 23.81 -7.35 -6.67
N ARG A 9 23.77 -8.68 -6.74
CA ARG A 9 22.90 -9.53 -5.91
C ARG A 9 23.30 -9.56 -4.42
N PRO A 10 24.60 -9.70 -4.05
CA PRO A 10 25.00 -9.82 -2.64
C PRO A 10 24.71 -8.56 -1.82
N GLU A 11 24.91 -7.37 -2.41
CA GLU A 11 24.64 -6.10 -1.74
C GLU A 11 23.14 -5.91 -1.49
N MET A 12 22.29 -6.27 -2.46
CA MET A 12 20.84 -6.21 -2.27
C MET A 12 20.33 -7.23 -1.24
N GLU A 13 20.94 -8.40 -1.16
CA GLU A 13 20.61 -9.40 -0.15
C GLU A 13 20.95 -8.88 1.25
N LYS A 14 22.14 -8.30 1.42
CA LYS A 14 22.54 -7.63 2.67
C LYS A 14 21.59 -6.49 3.04
N ASP A 15 21.29 -5.58 2.11
CA ASP A 15 20.40 -4.45 2.37
C ASP A 15 18.98 -4.92 2.69
N THR A 16 18.50 -5.99 2.04
CA THR A 16 17.20 -6.62 2.34
C THR A 16 17.17 -7.19 3.76
N GLU A 17 18.23 -7.88 4.18
CA GLU A 17 18.33 -8.44 5.53
C GLU A 17 18.36 -7.34 6.61
N ILE A 18 19.08 -6.24 6.35
CA ILE A 18 19.08 -5.06 7.24
C ILE A 18 17.67 -4.48 7.38
N ILE A 19 16.95 -4.31 6.26
CA ILE A 19 15.59 -3.75 6.27
C ILE A 19 14.62 -4.64 7.04
N ARG A 20 14.64 -5.96 6.80
CA ARG A 20 13.73 -6.92 7.43
C ARG A 20 13.86 -7.01 8.94
N HIS A 21 15.07 -6.83 9.46
CA HIS A 21 15.36 -7.04 10.89
C HIS A 21 15.42 -5.74 11.69
N PHE A 22 15.14 -4.60 11.07
CA PHE A 22 15.17 -3.31 11.75
C PHE A 22 14.08 -3.17 12.81
N ARG A 23 14.47 -2.69 13.99
CA ARG A 23 13.58 -2.51 15.15
C ARG A 23 13.15 -1.05 15.26
N TRP A 24 12.02 -0.72 14.66
CA TRP A 24 11.43 0.62 14.61
C TRP A 24 11.23 1.30 15.98
N SER A 25 10.94 0.51 17.02
CA SER A 25 10.69 1.03 18.37
C SER A 25 11.95 1.31 19.17
N ASP A 26 13.12 0.78 18.76
CA ASP A 26 14.38 1.00 19.46
C ASP A 26 15.11 2.22 18.89
N LEU A 27 14.95 3.35 19.59
CA LEU A 27 15.56 4.62 19.21
C LEU A 27 16.98 4.80 19.78
N SER A 28 17.52 3.82 20.52
CA SER A 28 18.85 3.90 21.15
C SER A 28 19.99 3.38 20.26
N GLN A 29 19.66 2.61 19.22
CA GLN A 29 20.64 1.94 18.35
C GLN A 29 21.02 2.82 17.16
N GLU A 30 22.05 3.65 17.31
CA GLU A 30 22.46 4.60 16.26
C GLU A 30 23.09 3.90 15.05
N GLU A 31 24.02 2.95 15.27
CA GLU A 31 24.67 2.23 14.17
C GLU A 31 23.66 1.39 13.35
N GLY A 32 22.71 0.73 14.02
CA GLY A 32 21.65 -0.04 13.36
C GLY A 32 20.70 0.87 12.58
N TRP A 33 20.44 2.07 13.09
CA TRP A 33 19.66 3.10 12.41
C TRP A 33 20.33 3.60 11.14
N GLU A 34 21.60 4.00 11.20
CA GLU A 34 22.32 4.50 10.03
C GLU A 34 22.43 3.43 8.94
N ALA A 35 22.73 2.18 9.33
CA ALA A 35 22.79 1.06 8.41
C ALA A 35 21.45 0.84 7.70
N TRP A 36 20.36 0.84 8.47
CA TRP A 36 19.01 0.70 7.94
C TRP A 36 18.62 1.85 7.02
N ARG A 37 18.84 3.10 7.44
CA ARG A 37 18.52 4.30 6.66
C ARG A 37 19.21 4.25 5.30
N ASN A 38 20.51 3.98 5.31
CA ASN A 38 21.31 3.96 4.09
C ASN A 38 20.89 2.82 3.16
N ALA A 39 20.57 1.64 3.70
CA ALA A 39 20.02 0.52 2.92
C ALA A 39 18.65 0.87 2.32
N LYS A 40 17.77 1.49 3.11
CA LYS A 40 16.42 1.88 2.68
C LYS A 40 16.45 2.90 1.54
N ILE A 41 17.31 3.93 1.62
CA ILE A 41 17.49 4.92 0.54
C ILE A 41 17.97 4.23 -0.74
N ARG A 42 19.07 3.46 -0.68
CA ARG A 42 19.62 2.76 -1.85
C ARG A 42 18.59 1.85 -2.52
N ILE A 43 17.85 1.07 -1.73
CA ILE A 43 16.83 0.17 -2.26
C ILE A 43 15.67 0.93 -2.86
N SER A 44 15.20 2.01 -2.21
CA SER A 44 14.08 2.81 -2.69
C SER A 44 14.40 3.46 -4.03
N GLU A 45 15.60 4.05 -4.17
CA GLU A 45 16.08 4.61 -5.45
C GLU A 45 16.15 3.54 -6.54
N ARG A 46 16.71 2.36 -6.24
CA ARG A 46 16.79 1.25 -7.20
C ARG A 46 15.42 0.75 -7.62
N VAL A 47 14.48 0.58 -6.68
CA VAL A 47 13.13 0.10 -6.98
C VAL A 47 12.34 1.14 -7.77
N ALA A 48 12.52 2.43 -7.48
CA ALA A 48 11.87 3.52 -8.22
C ALA A 48 12.26 3.55 -9.71
N ASP A 49 13.49 3.13 -10.05
CA ASP A 49 13.97 3.03 -11.43
C ASP A 49 13.47 1.78 -12.17
N LEU A 50 12.80 0.83 -11.50
CA LEU A 50 12.28 -0.39 -12.12
C LEU A 50 10.91 -0.16 -12.75
N ALA A 51 10.71 -0.70 -13.95
CA ALA A 51 9.38 -0.81 -14.53
C ALA A 51 8.45 -1.65 -13.63
N PRO A 52 7.13 -1.39 -13.65
CA PRO A 52 6.14 -2.22 -12.94
C PRO A 52 6.32 -3.72 -13.25
N VAL A 53 6.05 -4.58 -12.27
CA VAL A 53 6.12 -6.04 -12.46
C VAL A 53 5.04 -6.47 -13.46
N ALA A 54 5.44 -7.14 -14.53
CA ALA A 54 4.52 -7.59 -15.57
C ALA A 54 3.80 -8.87 -15.14
N PHE A 55 2.48 -8.90 -15.37
CA PHE A 55 1.63 -10.07 -15.20
C PHE A 55 0.81 -10.30 -16.47
N ASP A 56 1.03 -11.44 -17.11
CA ASP A 56 0.25 -11.83 -18.31
C ASP A 56 -1.18 -12.23 -17.94
N ASN A 57 -1.35 -12.83 -16.76
CA ASN A 57 -2.62 -13.29 -16.24
C ASN A 57 -2.68 -13.10 -14.71
N LEU A 58 -3.59 -12.25 -14.25
CA LEU A 58 -3.79 -11.98 -12.81
C LEU A 58 -4.40 -13.17 -12.05
N ALA A 59 -5.20 -14.00 -12.72
CA ALA A 59 -5.85 -15.14 -12.08
C ALA A 59 -4.90 -16.35 -11.90
N ASN A 60 -3.82 -16.41 -12.69
CA ASN A 60 -2.80 -17.45 -12.59
C ASN A 60 -1.41 -16.86 -12.92
N PRO A 61 -0.87 -16.02 -12.03
CA PRO A 61 0.43 -15.38 -12.22
C PRO A 61 1.58 -16.38 -12.09
N SER A 62 2.73 -16.06 -12.68
CA SER A 62 3.93 -16.86 -12.46
C SER A 62 4.45 -16.68 -11.03
N PRO A 63 5.01 -17.73 -10.39
CA PRO A 63 5.59 -17.62 -9.06
C PRO A 63 6.68 -16.55 -8.96
N ASP A 64 7.49 -16.39 -10.01
CA ASP A 64 8.56 -15.39 -10.05
C ASP A 64 8.02 -13.96 -10.03
N ALA A 65 6.92 -13.69 -10.75
CA ALA A 65 6.29 -12.37 -10.75
C ALA A 65 5.65 -12.05 -9.40
N VAL A 66 5.01 -13.03 -8.77
CA VAL A 66 4.48 -12.91 -7.39
C VAL A 66 5.60 -12.57 -6.42
N ALA A 67 6.67 -13.37 -6.41
CA ALA A 67 7.79 -13.19 -5.50
C ALA A 67 8.49 -11.83 -5.70
N GLU A 68 8.62 -11.36 -6.94
CA GLU A 68 9.20 -10.04 -7.22
C GLU A 68 8.29 -8.90 -6.76
N LEU A 69 6.98 -8.99 -6.94
CA LEU A 69 6.05 -7.96 -6.46
C LEU A 69 6.02 -7.93 -4.93
N GLU A 70 5.99 -9.08 -4.27
CA GLU A 70 6.09 -9.20 -2.80
C GLU A 70 7.40 -8.61 -2.29
N ARG A 71 8.52 -8.94 -2.93
CA ARG A 71 9.83 -8.43 -2.55
C ARG A 71 9.86 -6.90 -2.64
N ARG A 72 9.34 -6.31 -3.71
CA ARG A 72 9.27 -4.85 -3.85
C ARG A 72 8.37 -4.25 -2.77
N CYS A 73 7.17 -4.80 -2.57
CA CYS A 73 6.24 -4.30 -1.57
C CYS A 73 6.83 -4.32 -0.15
N LEU A 74 7.48 -5.43 0.22
CA LEU A 74 8.18 -5.54 1.50
C LEU A 74 9.29 -4.50 1.66
N LEU A 75 9.95 -4.12 0.57
CA LEU A 75 11.09 -3.22 0.59
C LEU A 75 10.71 -1.74 0.49
N THR A 76 9.53 -1.39 -0.02
CA THR A 76 9.10 0.01 -0.28
C THR A 76 7.67 0.34 0.19
N ASN A 77 7.02 -0.55 0.95
CA ASN A 77 5.62 -0.46 1.41
C ASN A 77 4.55 -0.36 0.31
N HIS A 78 4.96 -0.46 -0.96
CA HIS A 78 4.10 -0.52 -2.12
C HIS A 78 4.89 -1.12 -3.28
N ALA A 79 4.18 -1.65 -4.28
CA ALA A 79 4.77 -2.08 -5.54
C ALA A 79 3.77 -1.88 -6.68
N LEU A 80 4.29 -1.53 -7.85
CA LEU A 80 3.49 -1.34 -9.06
C LEU A 80 3.55 -2.59 -9.93
N TYR A 81 2.42 -2.93 -10.53
CA TYR A 81 2.32 -4.00 -11.51
C TYR A 81 1.62 -3.53 -12.78
N HIS A 82 1.86 -4.24 -13.87
CA HIS A 82 1.18 -4.06 -15.14
C HIS A 82 0.52 -5.36 -15.55
N ALA A 83 -0.80 -5.34 -15.78
CA ALA A 83 -1.55 -6.46 -16.30
C ALA A 83 -1.65 -6.33 -17.82
N ALA A 84 -1.10 -7.30 -18.56
CA ALA A 84 -1.08 -7.26 -20.02
C ALA A 84 -2.46 -7.56 -20.65
N SER A 85 -3.31 -8.29 -19.92
CA SER A 85 -4.67 -8.62 -20.35
C SER A 85 -5.70 -7.91 -19.48
N GLU A 86 -6.61 -7.19 -20.13
CA GLU A 86 -7.76 -6.55 -19.47
C GLU A 86 -8.97 -7.48 -19.58
N PRO A 87 -9.55 -7.92 -18.46
CA PRO A 87 -10.81 -8.65 -18.48
C PRO A 87 -11.92 -7.79 -19.15
N PRO A 88 -12.87 -8.41 -19.86
CA PRO A 88 -13.84 -7.66 -20.68
C PRO A 88 -14.87 -6.88 -19.84
N THR A 89 -15.03 -7.22 -18.57
CA THR A 89 -16.01 -6.61 -17.67
C THR A 89 -15.41 -6.36 -16.28
N VAL A 90 -16.05 -5.48 -15.51
CA VAL A 90 -15.65 -5.17 -14.13
C VAL A 90 -15.78 -6.40 -13.23
N GLU A 91 -16.79 -7.25 -13.49
CA GLU A 91 -17.02 -8.48 -12.74
C GLU A 91 -15.88 -9.48 -12.99
N ALA A 92 -15.50 -9.70 -14.26
CA ALA A 92 -14.38 -10.58 -14.60
C ALA A 92 -13.05 -10.03 -14.05
N ALA A 93 -12.86 -8.70 -14.05
CA ALA A 93 -11.72 -8.07 -13.42
C ALA A 93 -11.70 -8.25 -11.90
N SER A 94 -12.85 -8.18 -11.26
CA SER A 94 -12.99 -8.41 -9.82
C SER A 94 -12.64 -9.85 -9.44
N ASP A 95 -13.11 -10.84 -10.20
CA ASP A 95 -12.78 -12.26 -9.99
C ASP A 95 -11.28 -12.55 -10.17
N ALA A 96 -10.68 -11.98 -11.23
CA ALA A 96 -9.25 -12.09 -11.47
C ALA A 96 -8.44 -11.42 -10.34
N LEU A 97 -8.89 -10.27 -9.85
CA LEU A 97 -8.25 -9.54 -8.77
C LEU A 97 -8.34 -10.28 -7.43
N VAL A 98 -9.47 -10.94 -7.14
CA VAL A 98 -9.59 -11.80 -5.95
C VAL A 98 -8.61 -12.96 -6.02
N SER A 99 -8.48 -13.60 -7.19
CA SER A 99 -7.49 -14.67 -7.40
C SER A 99 -6.07 -14.15 -7.23
N PHE A 100 -5.76 -12.99 -7.82
CA PHE A 100 -4.48 -12.31 -7.68
C PHE A 100 -4.13 -12.01 -6.22
N ALA A 101 -5.06 -11.39 -5.48
CA ALA A 101 -4.90 -11.02 -4.08
C ALA A 101 -4.59 -12.23 -3.17
N ARG A 102 -5.14 -13.41 -3.47
CA ARG A 102 -4.86 -14.65 -2.73
C ARG A 102 -3.41 -15.08 -2.80
N HIS A 103 -2.70 -14.79 -3.89
CA HIS A 103 -1.26 -15.10 -3.99
C HIS A 103 -0.41 -14.33 -2.97
N PHE A 104 -0.93 -13.21 -2.46
CA PHE A 104 -0.27 -12.35 -1.47
C PHE A 104 -0.86 -12.51 -0.05
N GLY A 105 -1.72 -13.50 0.18
CA GLY A 105 -2.36 -13.72 1.48
C GLY A 105 -3.45 -12.70 1.85
N LEU A 106 -3.91 -11.89 0.89
CA LEU A 106 -5.01 -10.93 1.10
C LEU A 106 -6.36 -11.64 1.00
N LEU A 107 -6.76 -12.30 2.10
CA LEU A 107 -7.91 -13.21 2.14
C LEU A 107 -9.14 -12.63 2.85
N VAL A 108 -8.94 -11.65 3.73
CA VAL A 108 -10.00 -11.06 4.55
C VAL A 108 -10.58 -9.86 3.81
N LYS A 109 -11.90 -9.87 3.63
CA LYS A 109 -12.64 -8.75 3.07
C LYS A 109 -12.90 -7.76 4.19
N GLU A 110 -12.63 -6.47 3.96
CA GLU A 110 -13.26 -5.46 4.80
C GLU A 110 -14.77 -5.50 4.58
N ASP A 111 -15.53 -5.47 5.67
CA ASP A 111 -16.99 -5.39 5.64
C ASP A 111 -17.39 -3.94 5.30
N HIS A 112 -17.01 -3.50 4.09
CA HIS A 112 -17.35 -2.18 3.59
C HIS A 112 -18.75 -2.24 2.99
N ARG A 113 -19.63 -1.30 3.35
CA ARG A 113 -21.01 -1.22 2.81
C ARG A 113 -21.11 -1.07 1.28
N SER A 114 -19.97 -0.83 0.63
CA SER A 114 -19.83 -0.63 -0.81
C SER A 114 -19.16 -1.80 -1.52
N ALA A 115 -18.76 -2.84 -0.78
CA ALA A 115 -18.13 -4.03 -1.33
C ALA A 115 -19.16 -4.89 -2.07
N SER A 116 -18.79 -5.37 -3.25
CA SER A 116 -19.52 -6.46 -3.91
C SER A 116 -19.45 -7.75 -3.07
N GLU A 117 -20.22 -8.78 -3.42
CA GLU A 117 -20.12 -10.12 -2.79
C GLU A 117 -18.68 -10.66 -2.79
N LEU A 118 -17.83 -10.18 -3.71
CA LEU A 118 -16.43 -10.54 -3.86
C LEU A 118 -15.49 -9.77 -2.94
N GLY A 119 -15.96 -8.76 -2.19
CA GLY A 119 -15.10 -7.90 -1.36
C GLY A 119 -14.33 -6.84 -2.16
N VAL A 120 -14.63 -6.70 -3.46
CA VAL A 120 -14.01 -5.71 -4.35
C VAL A 120 -14.97 -4.54 -4.51
N VAL A 121 -14.47 -3.33 -4.32
CA VAL A 121 -15.21 -2.07 -4.50
C VAL A 121 -14.79 -1.44 -5.83
N ALA A 122 -15.71 -1.33 -6.78
CA ALA A 122 -15.47 -0.59 -8.02
C ALA A 122 -15.56 0.92 -7.76
N LEU A 123 -14.41 1.59 -7.75
CA LEU A 123 -14.31 3.05 -7.64
C LEU A 123 -14.66 3.70 -8.98
N ARG A 124 -15.76 4.47 -9.04
CA ARG A 124 -16.24 5.13 -10.27
C ARG A 124 -17.25 6.20 -9.93
N THR A 125 -17.35 7.26 -10.71
CA THR A 125 -18.41 8.25 -10.49
C THR A 125 -19.80 7.62 -10.65
N SER A 126 -20.73 8.00 -9.77
CA SER A 126 -22.11 7.53 -9.81
C SER A 126 -23.08 8.68 -9.54
N SER A 127 -24.23 8.65 -10.21
CA SER A 127 -25.36 9.55 -9.98
C SER A 127 -26.46 8.92 -9.13
N GLU A 128 -26.27 7.68 -8.66
CA GLU A 128 -27.24 6.99 -7.80
C GLU A 128 -27.37 7.69 -6.45
N GLU A 129 -28.59 7.98 -6.01
CA GLU A 129 -28.83 8.76 -4.78
C GLU A 129 -28.29 8.03 -3.54
N SER A 130 -28.32 6.69 -3.52
CA SER A 130 -27.77 5.86 -2.45
C SER A 130 -26.24 5.93 -2.33
N GLN A 131 -25.55 6.38 -3.38
CA GLN A 131 -24.09 6.48 -3.48
C GLN A 131 -23.59 7.92 -3.41
N LYS A 132 -24.50 8.88 -3.31
CA LYS A 132 -24.19 10.31 -3.30
C LYS A 132 -23.42 10.71 -2.05
N GLY A 133 -22.31 11.41 -2.24
CA GLY A 133 -21.46 11.91 -1.16
C GLY A 133 -20.42 10.92 -0.64
N TYR A 134 -20.44 9.66 -1.07
CA TYR A 134 -19.38 8.69 -0.76
C TYR A 134 -18.19 8.89 -1.68
N LEU A 135 -17.00 9.08 -1.09
CA LEU A 135 -15.76 9.38 -1.83
C LEU A 135 -15.49 8.44 -3.01
N PRO A 136 -15.66 7.10 -2.91
CA PRO A 136 -15.52 6.16 -4.03
C PRO A 136 -16.32 6.50 -5.29
N TYR A 137 -17.40 7.27 -5.13
CA TYR A 137 -18.37 7.57 -6.17
C TYR A 137 -18.39 9.03 -6.61
N THR A 138 -17.40 9.82 -6.19
CA THR A 138 -17.27 11.23 -6.57
C THR A 138 -15.96 11.50 -7.32
N PRO A 139 -15.90 12.52 -8.18
CA PRO A 139 -14.65 12.95 -8.82
C PRO A 139 -13.79 13.84 -7.91
N ARG A 140 -14.10 13.94 -6.60
CA ARG A 140 -13.36 14.80 -5.68
C ARG A 140 -12.00 14.16 -5.36
N PRO A 141 -10.94 14.96 -5.22
CA PRO A 141 -9.64 14.44 -4.81
C PRO A 141 -9.74 13.82 -3.41
N LEU A 142 -9.01 12.73 -3.21
CA LEU A 142 -8.74 12.18 -1.89
C LEU A 142 -7.57 12.93 -1.26
N ASN A 143 -7.68 13.25 0.02
CA ASN A 143 -6.55 13.75 0.80
C ASN A 143 -5.62 12.60 1.20
N TRP A 144 -4.41 12.92 1.66
CA TRP A 144 -3.49 11.92 2.23
C TRP A 144 -4.15 11.18 3.40
N HIS A 145 -4.13 9.85 3.34
CA HIS A 145 -4.66 8.96 4.37
C HIS A 145 -4.02 7.57 4.28
N THR A 146 -4.29 6.73 5.27
CA THR A 146 -4.00 5.30 5.27
C THR A 146 -5.30 4.55 5.47
N ASP A 147 -5.67 3.65 4.56
CA ASP A 147 -6.94 2.92 4.68
C ASP A 147 -7.06 2.18 6.01
N GLY A 148 -8.26 2.23 6.59
CA GLY A 148 -8.53 1.61 7.89
C GLY A 148 -7.91 2.31 9.10
N TYR A 149 -7.40 3.54 8.98
CA TYR A 149 -6.86 4.30 10.14
C TYR A 149 -7.87 4.49 11.27
N TYR A 150 -9.17 4.34 10.98
CA TYR A 150 -10.29 4.39 11.92
C TYR A 150 -10.61 3.06 12.60
N ASN A 151 -10.03 1.96 12.13
CA ASN A 151 -10.25 0.66 12.74
C ASN A 151 -9.57 0.59 14.12
N ALA A 152 -10.10 -0.29 14.97
CA ALA A 152 -9.48 -0.60 16.24
C ALA A 152 -8.04 -1.16 16.03
N PRO A 153 -7.10 -0.94 16.96
CA PRO A 153 -5.70 -1.38 16.79
C PRO A 153 -5.51 -2.89 16.57
N ASP A 154 -6.47 -3.72 16.96
CA ASP A 154 -6.48 -5.17 16.75
C ASP A 154 -7.12 -5.60 15.42
N ARG A 155 -7.61 -4.65 14.62
CA ARG A 155 -8.23 -4.88 13.31
C ARG A 155 -7.66 -3.97 12.20
N PRO A 156 -6.32 -3.87 12.05
CA PRO A 156 -5.73 -3.02 11.03
C PRO A 156 -5.98 -3.56 9.62
N VAL A 157 -6.03 -2.64 8.65
CA VAL A 157 -5.83 -3.00 7.23
C VAL A 157 -4.34 -3.17 7.00
N MET A 158 -3.91 -4.40 6.72
CA MET A 158 -2.49 -4.74 6.54
C MET A 158 -2.02 -4.60 5.09
N GLY A 159 -2.94 -4.36 4.15
CA GLY A 159 -2.64 -4.18 2.74
C GLY A 159 -3.89 -4.26 1.88
N PHE A 160 -3.77 -3.78 0.65
CA PHE A 160 -4.81 -3.85 -0.38
C PHE A 160 -4.17 -3.93 -1.76
N VAL A 161 -4.98 -4.28 -2.77
CA VAL A 161 -4.60 -4.14 -4.18
C VAL A 161 -5.56 -3.16 -4.83
N LEU A 162 -5.00 -2.16 -5.52
CA LEU A 162 -5.76 -1.23 -6.33
C LEU A 162 -5.48 -1.49 -7.81
N HIS A 163 -6.51 -1.83 -8.56
CA HIS A 163 -6.41 -2.13 -9.99
C HIS A 163 -7.14 -1.08 -10.83
N CYS A 164 -6.41 -0.49 -11.78
CA CYS A 164 -7.01 0.41 -12.75
C CYS A 164 -7.63 -0.40 -13.89
N PHE A 165 -8.95 -0.65 -13.81
CA PHE A 165 -9.70 -1.31 -14.89
C PHE A 165 -9.83 -0.41 -16.13
N ARG A 166 -9.99 0.89 -15.92
CA ARG A 166 -10.09 1.88 -17.00
C ARG A 166 -9.53 3.21 -16.54
N GLN A 167 -8.59 3.76 -17.31
CA GLN A 167 -8.03 5.08 -17.05
C GLN A 167 -9.06 6.19 -17.27
N ALA A 168 -8.96 7.25 -16.47
CA ALA A 168 -9.73 8.47 -16.70
C ALA A 168 -9.24 9.20 -17.96
N LEU A 169 -10.11 10.00 -18.58
CA LEU A 169 -9.74 10.83 -19.74
C LEU A 169 -8.71 11.92 -19.38
N ALA A 170 -8.78 12.43 -18.16
CA ALA A 170 -7.85 13.39 -17.59
C ALA A 170 -7.92 13.31 -16.06
N GLY A 171 -6.78 13.47 -15.40
CA GLY A 171 -6.66 13.31 -13.94
C GLY A 171 -6.75 11.84 -13.50
N GLY A 172 -7.07 11.63 -12.22
CA GLY A 172 -7.23 10.29 -11.64
C GLY A 172 -5.92 9.61 -11.25
N GLU A 173 -4.82 10.37 -11.21
CA GLU A 173 -3.53 9.88 -10.75
C GLU A 173 -3.55 9.63 -9.25
N ASN A 174 -2.97 8.50 -8.83
CA ASN A 174 -2.71 8.23 -7.42
C ASN A 174 -1.32 8.71 -7.04
N GLN A 175 -1.20 9.28 -5.85
CA GLN A 175 0.08 9.57 -5.21
C GLN A 175 0.25 8.61 -4.03
N LEU A 176 1.44 8.02 -3.93
CA LEU A 176 1.81 7.09 -2.88
C LEU A 176 3.04 7.63 -2.15
N LEU A 177 3.10 7.41 -0.85
CA LEU A 177 4.24 7.75 -0.01
C LEU A 177 4.61 6.52 0.83
N ASP A 178 5.87 6.09 0.76
CA ASP A 178 6.38 5.12 1.72
C ASP A 178 6.46 5.79 3.11
N PRO A 179 5.67 5.34 4.11
CA PRO A 179 5.64 5.95 5.44
C PRO A 179 6.99 5.87 6.16
N GLU A 180 7.86 4.96 5.75
CA GLU A 180 9.20 4.81 6.30
C GLU A 180 10.11 6.00 5.96
N ILE A 181 9.84 6.71 4.86
CA ILE A 181 10.52 7.97 4.52
C ILE A 181 10.12 9.06 5.52
N ALA A 182 8.83 9.14 5.88
CA ALA A 182 8.37 10.09 6.89
C ALA A 182 8.98 9.78 8.27
N TYR A 183 8.98 8.50 8.67
CA TYR A 183 9.66 8.05 9.89
C TYR A 183 11.13 8.47 9.89
N MET A 184 11.83 8.28 8.77
CA MET A 184 13.24 8.60 8.64
C MET A 184 13.51 10.09 8.84
N ARG A 185 12.77 10.95 8.15
CA ARG A 185 12.89 12.41 8.29
C ARG A 185 12.60 12.87 9.73
N LEU A 186 11.58 12.32 10.37
CA LEU A 186 11.24 12.65 11.75
C LEU A 186 12.34 12.22 12.72
N ARG A 187 12.91 11.02 12.53
CA ARG A 187 13.99 10.50 13.39
C ARG A 187 15.28 11.30 13.23
N GLU A 188 15.63 11.70 12.00
CA GLU A 188 16.79 12.54 11.72
C GLU A 188 16.69 13.92 12.37
N GLU A 189 15.50 14.52 12.32
CA GLU A 189 15.26 15.82 12.95
C GLU A 189 15.32 15.72 14.48
N ASN A 190 14.55 14.79 15.06
CA ASN A 190 14.55 14.54 16.50
C ASN A 190 13.88 13.19 16.83
N PRO A 191 14.59 12.21 17.43
CA PRO A 191 13.99 10.94 17.85
C PRO A 191 12.80 11.09 18.83
N ALA A 192 12.70 12.22 19.55
CA ALA A 192 11.55 12.52 20.40
C ALA A 192 10.25 12.70 19.59
N PHE A 193 10.31 13.15 18.33
CA PHE A 193 9.13 13.26 17.47
C PHE A 193 8.56 11.89 17.14
N VAL A 194 9.42 10.94 16.78
CA VAL A 194 9.03 9.54 16.58
C VAL A 194 8.41 8.97 17.85
N ARG A 195 9.04 9.19 19.02
CA ARG A 195 8.51 8.74 20.31
C ARG A 195 7.12 9.31 20.60
N ALA A 196 6.89 10.59 20.31
CA ALA A 196 5.60 11.24 20.51
C ALA A 196 4.53 10.72 19.55
N LEU A 197 4.85 10.58 18.26
CA LEU A 197 3.90 10.20 17.21
C LEU A 197 3.59 8.69 17.20
N MET A 198 4.52 7.84 17.63
CA MET A 198 4.28 6.39 17.80
C MET A 198 3.62 6.05 19.15
N HIS A 199 3.36 7.05 20.02
CA HIS A 199 2.67 6.80 21.27
C HIS A 199 1.26 6.24 20.97
N PRO A 200 0.78 5.17 21.63
CA PRO A 200 -0.54 4.56 21.35
C PRO A 200 -1.77 5.48 21.50
N ARG A 201 -1.58 6.68 22.06
CA ARG A 201 -2.60 7.73 22.23
C ARG A 201 -2.35 8.98 21.38
N ALA A 202 -1.37 8.95 20.47
CA ALA A 202 -1.04 10.09 19.62
C ALA A 202 -2.14 10.39 18.61
N MET A 203 -2.79 9.34 18.11
CA MET A 203 -3.94 9.42 17.22
C MET A 203 -5.18 8.97 17.97
N THR A 204 -6.18 9.85 18.05
CA THR A 204 -7.53 9.52 18.51
C THR A 204 -8.49 10.09 17.50
N ILE A 205 -9.49 9.29 17.11
CA ILE A 205 -10.53 9.73 16.19
C ILE A 205 -11.76 9.97 17.05
N PRO A 206 -12.28 11.21 17.07
CA PRO A 206 -13.48 11.50 17.84
C PRO A 206 -14.66 10.73 17.25
N GLU A 207 -15.59 10.34 18.13
CA GLU A 207 -16.84 9.70 17.73
C GLU A 207 -17.60 10.59 16.73
N ASN A 208 -18.03 9.98 15.63
CA ASN A 208 -18.83 10.66 14.61
C ASN A 208 -20.31 10.37 14.85
N ARG A 209 -21.10 11.40 15.17
CA ARG A 209 -22.54 11.28 15.47
C ARG A 209 -23.37 11.88 14.34
N GLU A 210 -24.36 11.12 13.88
CA GLU A 210 -25.36 11.59 12.93
C GLU A 210 -26.41 12.49 13.62
N PRO A 211 -27.16 13.31 12.85
CA PRO A 211 -28.23 14.14 13.39
C PRO A 211 -29.35 13.37 14.10
N ASP A 212 -29.55 12.09 13.75
CA ASP A 212 -30.52 11.19 14.39
C ASP A 212 -30.00 10.52 15.67
N GLY A 213 -28.76 10.84 16.08
CA GLY A 213 -28.10 10.32 17.27
C GLY A 213 -27.40 8.97 17.06
N SER A 214 -27.48 8.38 15.87
CA SER A 214 -26.72 7.17 15.54
C SER A 214 -25.22 7.49 15.45
N VAL A 215 -24.38 6.52 15.82
CA VAL A 215 -22.93 6.64 15.71
C VAL A 215 -22.51 6.05 14.37
N ARG A 216 -21.81 6.86 13.56
CA ARG A 216 -21.16 6.37 12.35
C ARG A 216 -19.84 5.70 12.77
N PRO A 217 -19.57 4.46 12.33
CA PRO A 217 -18.28 3.80 12.54
C PRO A 217 -17.10 4.64 12.03
#